data_AF-A0AA49GJN0-F1
#
_entry.id   AF-A0AA49GJN0-F1
#
_cell.length_a   1.000
_cell.length_b   1.000
_cell.length_c   1.000
_cell.angle_alpha   90.00
_cell.angle_beta   90.00
_cell.angle_gamma   90.00
#
_symmetry.space_group_name_H-M   'P 1'
#
loop_
_entity.id
_entity.type
_entity.pdbx_description
1 polymer ?
#
loop_
_entity_poly.entity_id
_entity_poly.type
_entity_poly.pdbx_seq_one_letter_code
_entity_poly.pdbx_strand_id
1 'polypeptide(L)'
;MSALTFVGTSGAIEPALASQAQNLLDTEGVSVIPALAIGAITFWAAGLNRRSKENLYQSDEDDDLGVQKLLYYAEDVWAFFGPLVLLLYPVLVLVLTGIVLLLLYWFKRRAEAKEEKAKIACTNCHELIYSTALACQSCNQSNQNPSAIDFFGQIKAKPVRDRDEHAYKLVEKKRCPVCANRFQEHHVHQSCGTCGHELMQDDRFATRYIGRIDRRVLKVLVITFLFSLIPIIGLIPAIIYYRIQLVAPFRLYIPRMRNMGLRWGLRIFHFALIAFQWAPGFGGFVAPIMAFTSYRMYRNSFKRQLFSKSMDIAGHD
;
A
#
# COMPACT_ATOMS: atom_id res chain seq x y z
N MET A 1 -13.00 24.77 -12.04
CA MET A 1 -13.29 23.37 -12.43
C MET A 1 -14.80 23.13 -12.58
N SER A 2 -15.65 23.50 -11.60
CA SER A 2 -17.12 23.45 -11.71
C SER A 2 -17.71 24.36 -12.80
N ALA A 3 -17.06 25.49 -13.10
CA ALA A 3 -17.49 26.39 -14.18
C ALA A 3 -17.36 25.77 -15.59
N LEU A 4 -16.36 24.91 -15.84
CA LEU A 4 -16.10 24.33 -17.16
C LEU A 4 -17.08 23.19 -17.49
N THR A 5 -17.55 22.45 -16.48
CA THR A 5 -18.58 21.43 -16.66
C THR A 5 -19.96 22.05 -16.89
N PHE A 6 -20.21 23.23 -16.32
CA PHE A 6 -21.46 23.99 -16.53
C PHE A 6 -21.54 24.51 -17.97
N VAL A 7 -20.45 25.09 -18.49
CA VAL A 7 -20.36 25.61 -19.89
C VAL A 7 -20.64 24.53 -20.94
N GLY A 8 -20.23 23.28 -20.70
CA GLY A 8 -20.49 22.16 -21.63
C GLY A 8 -21.97 21.75 -21.73
N THR A 9 -22.80 22.09 -20.75
CA THR A 9 -24.24 21.79 -20.75
C THR A 9 -25.11 22.99 -21.14
N SER A 10 -24.62 24.22 -20.94
CA SER A 10 -25.33 25.46 -21.29
C SER A 10 -24.94 26.05 -22.67
N GLY A 11 -23.95 25.47 -23.36
CA GLY A 11 -23.44 25.95 -24.66
C GLY A 11 -24.44 25.92 -25.82
N ALA A 12 -25.68 25.48 -25.59
CA ALA A 12 -26.75 25.51 -26.58
C ALA A 12 -27.56 26.82 -26.59
N ILE A 13 -27.35 27.78 -25.66
CA ILE A 13 -28.33 28.87 -25.47
C ILE A 13 -27.78 30.31 -25.63
N GLU A 14 -26.48 30.61 -25.44
CA GLU A 14 -26.00 32.02 -25.55
C GLU A 14 -24.66 32.22 -26.29
N PRO A 15 -24.63 33.00 -27.39
CA PRO A 15 -23.40 33.29 -28.16
C PRO A 15 -22.38 34.13 -27.39
N ALA A 16 -22.78 34.82 -26.31
CA ALA A 16 -21.90 35.57 -25.43
C ALA A 16 -20.99 34.67 -24.58
N LEU A 17 -21.45 33.46 -24.24
CA LEU A 17 -20.64 32.50 -23.48
C LEU A 17 -19.56 31.85 -24.34
N ALA A 18 -19.84 31.66 -25.64
CA ALA A 18 -18.90 31.09 -26.60
C ALA A 18 -17.68 32.00 -26.82
N SER A 19 -17.90 33.32 -26.95
CA SER A 19 -16.79 34.27 -27.12
C SER A 19 -15.95 34.43 -25.84
N GLN A 20 -16.58 34.31 -24.66
CA GLN A 20 -15.86 34.38 -23.38
C GLN A 20 -15.02 33.11 -23.11
N ALA A 21 -15.51 31.94 -23.54
CA ALA A 21 -14.74 30.69 -23.53
C ALA A 21 -13.55 30.74 -24.49
N GLN A 22 -13.72 31.39 -25.65
CA GLN A 22 -12.66 31.54 -26.65
C GLN A 22 -11.52 32.45 -26.15
N ASN A 23 -11.86 33.56 -25.48
CA ASN A 23 -10.87 34.43 -24.86
C ASN A 23 -10.08 33.74 -23.73
N LEU A 24 -10.72 32.85 -22.95
CA LEU A 24 -10.03 32.07 -21.91
C LEU A 24 -9.10 31.01 -22.49
N LEU A 25 -9.43 30.43 -23.65
CA LEU A 25 -8.60 29.46 -24.38
C LEU A 25 -7.35 30.09 -24.99
N ASP A 26 -7.40 31.37 -25.36
CA ASP A 26 -6.27 32.10 -25.95
C ASP A 26 -5.25 32.57 -24.91
N THR A 27 -5.65 32.82 -23.66
CA THR A 27 -4.75 33.34 -22.61
C THR A 27 -3.94 32.30 -21.83
N GLU A 28 -4.36 31.03 -21.81
CA GLU A 28 -3.59 29.95 -21.17
C GLU A 28 -3.40 28.80 -22.16
N GLY A 29 -2.20 28.69 -22.75
CA GLY A 29 -1.80 27.61 -23.67
C GLY A 29 -1.81 26.19 -23.07
N VAL A 30 -2.49 25.99 -21.94
CA VAL A 30 -2.71 24.71 -21.28
C VAL A 30 -4.21 24.42 -21.31
N SER A 31 -4.58 23.44 -22.15
CA SER A 31 -5.70 22.50 -21.97
C SER A 31 -6.86 22.45 -23.00
N VAL A 32 -6.62 22.80 -24.27
CA VAL A 32 -7.55 22.41 -25.37
C VAL A 32 -7.77 20.89 -25.40
N ILE A 33 -6.72 20.10 -25.12
CA ILE A 33 -6.77 18.63 -25.18
C ILE A 33 -7.70 18.02 -24.09
N PRO A 34 -7.58 18.35 -22.79
CA PRO A 34 -8.54 17.91 -21.78
C PRO A 34 -9.97 18.36 -22.05
N ALA A 35 -10.19 19.60 -22.52
CA ALA A 35 -11.53 20.09 -22.84
C ALA A 35 -12.16 19.28 -23.99
N LEU A 36 -11.41 19.02 -25.07
CA LEU A 36 -11.86 18.16 -26.17
C LEU A 36 -12.09 16.72 -25.72
N ALA A 37 -11.22 16.17 -24.87
CA ALA A 37 -11.37 14.83 -24.33
C ALA A 37 -12.65 14.70 -23.48
N ILE A 38 -12.90 15.66 -22.59
CA ILE A 38 -14.12 15.71 -21.78
C ILE A 38 -15.33 15.83 -22.70
N GLY A 39 -15.33 16.78 -23.65
CA GLY A 39 -16.40 17.00 -24.61
C GLY A 39 -16.74 15.74 -25.41
N ALA A 40 -15.72 15.07 -25.96
CA ALA A 40 -15.86 13.81 -26.69
C ALA A 40 -16.43 12.69 -25.82
N ILE A 41 -15.98 12.56 -24.58
CA ILE A 41 -16.48 11.56 -23.62
C ILE A 41 -17.95 11.85 -23.28
N THR A 42 -18.32 13.10 -22.97
CA THR A 42 -19.71 13.47 -22.69
C THR A 42 -20.62 13.24 -23.90
N PHE A 43 -20.17 13.59 -25.10
CA PHE A 43 -20.95 13.36 -26.32
C PHE A 43 -21.18 11.87 -26.57
N TRP A 44 -20.13 11.06 -26.44
CA TRP A 44 -20.22 9.61 -26.59
C TRP A 44 -21.12 8.97 -25.52
N ALA A 45 -20.98 9.39 -24.27
CA ALA A 45 -21.82 8.91 -23.16
C ALA A 45 -23.29 9.29 -23.35
N ALA A 46 -23.58 10.53 -23.77
CA ALA A 46 -24.93 10.97 -24.10
C ALA A 46 -25.52 10.16 -25.27
N GLY A 47 -24.71 9.88 -26.30
CA GLY A 47 -25.10 9.05 -27.43
C GLY A 47 -25.42 7.61 -27.03
N LEU A 48 -24.62 7.01 -26.14
CA LEU A 48 -24.91 5.69 -25.57
C LEU A 48 -26.20 5.69 -24.75
N ASN A 49 -26.38 6.66 -23.87
CA ASN A 49 -27.60 6.77 -23.05
C ASN A 49 -28.84 6.89 -23.92
N ARG A 50 -28.78 7.71 -24.98
CA ARG A 50 -29.86 7.84 -25.96
C ARG A 50 -30.17 6.51 -26.66
N ARG A 51 -29.15 5.79 -27.13
CA ARG A 51 -29.33 4.47 -27.77
C ARG A 51 -29.92 3.43 -26.81
N SER A 52 -29.47 3.41 -25.56
CA SER A 52 -30.00 2.51 -24.54
C SER A 52 -31.47 2.79 -24.23
N LYS A 53 -31.84 4.07 -24.10
CA LYS A 53 -33.24 4.48 -23.88
C LYS A 53 -34.13 4.15 -25.08
N GLU A 54 -33.64 4.37 -26.31
CA GLU A 54 -34.37 4.03 -27.53
C GLU A 54 -34.66 2.53 -27.62
N ASN A 55 -33.66 1.68 -27.35
CA ASN A 55 -33.83 0.23 -27.35
C ASN A 55 -34.81 -0.24 -26.26
N LEU A 56 -34.81 0.42 -25.10
CA LEU A 56 -35.78 0.14 -24.03
C LEU A 56 -37.19 0.56 -24.43
N TYR A 57 -37.34 1.73 -25.05
CA TYR A 57 -38.63 2.24 -25.51
C TYR A 57 -39.27 1.32 -26.56
N GLN A 58 -38.46 0.78 -27.48
CA GLN A 58 -38.93 -0.19 -28.48
C GLN A 58 -39.29 -1.56 -27.89
N SER A 59 -38.75 -1.90 -26.70
CA SER A 59 -38.99 -3.20 -26.06
C SER A 59 -40.18 -3.18 -25.09
N ASP A 60 -40.60 -2.00 -24.65
CA ASP A 60 -41.65 -1.79 -23.63
C ASP A 60 -42.43 -0.51 -23.94
N GLU A 61 -43.11 -0.47 -25.09
CA GLU A 61 -43.74 0.74 -25.66
C GLU A 61 -44.85 1.31 -24.75
N ASP A 62 -45.59 0.44 -24.05
CA ASP A 62 -46.69 0.81 -23.15
C ASP A 62 -46.25 0.99 -21.67
N ASP A 63 -44.95 0.85 -21.36
CA ASP A 63 -44.39 0.85 -19.98
C ASP A 63 -45.11 -0.13 -19.03
N ASP A 64 -45.55 -1.28 -19.55
CA ASP A 64 -46.26 -2.31 -18.78
C ASP A 64 -45.37 -2.89 -17.66
N LEU A 65 -44.05 -2.87 -17.84
CA LEU A 65 -43.06 -3.31 -16.85
C LEU A 65 -42.66 -2.19 -15.87
N GLY A 66 -43.06 -0.94 -16.12
CA GLY A 66 -42.73 0.24 -15.29
C GLY A 66 -41.24 0.62 -15.30
N VAL A 67 -40.45 0.06 -16.22
CA VAL A 67 -39.00 0.26 -16.29
C VAL A 67 -38.67 1.67 -16.74
N GLN A 68 -39.47 2.26 -17.64
CA GLN A 68 -39.25 3.62 -18.11
C GLN A 68 -39.47 4.63 -16.99
N LYS A 69 -40.56 4.45 -16.23
CA LYS A 69 -40.87 5.29 -15.06
C LYS A 69 -39.79 5.22 -13.99
N LEU A 70 -39.27 4.03 -13.68
CA LEU A 70 -38.15 3.88 -12.74
C LEU A 70 -36.88 4.58 -13.22
N LEU A 71 -36.58 4.50 -14.52
CA LEU A 71 -35.40 5.12 -15.11
C LEU A 71 -35.50 6.65 -15.13
N TYR A 72 -36.70 7.19 -15.39
CA TYR A 72 -36.98 8.61 -15.26
C TYR A 72 -36.80 9.11 -13.83
N TYR A 73 -37.37 8.42 -12.82
CA TYR A 73 -37.14 8.75 -11.41
C TYR A 73 -35.67 8.69 -11.02
N ALA A 74 -34.93 7.68 -11.50
CA ALA A 74 -33.50 7.57 -11.24
C ALA A 74 -32.71 8.74 -11.85
N GLU A 75 -33.08 9.17 -13.07
CA GLU A 75 -32.47 10.32 -13.73
C GLU A 75 -32.78 11.63 -12.99
N ASP A 76 -34.02 11.86 -12.57
CA ASP A 76 -34.41 13.04 -11.80
C ASP A 76 -33.71 13.09 -10.44
N VAL A 77 -33.66 11.96 -9.72
CA VAL A 77 -32.91 11.83 -8.47
C VAL A 77 -31.42 12.12 -8.72
N TRP A 78 -30.83 11.56 -9.78
CA TRP A 78 -29.42 11.81 -10.11
C TRP A 78 -29.15 13.25 -10.54
N ALA A 79 -30.04 13.87 -11.31
CA ALA A 79 -29.91 15.26 -11.73
C ALA A 79 -29.99 16.21 -10.53
N PHE A 80 -30.87 15.92 -9.58
CA PHE A 80 -31.04 16.73 -8.38
C PHE A 80 -29.91 16.51 -7.35
N PHE A 81 -29.61 15.25 -7.01
CA PHE A 81 -28.63 14.91 -5.97
C PHE A 81 -27.19 14.82 -6.48
N GLY A 82 -26.97 14.59 -7.79
CA GLY A 82 -25.65 14.42 -8.38
C GLY A 82 -24.70 15.61 -8.11
N PRO A 83 -25.12 16.87 -8.36
CA PRO A 83 -24.32 18.04 -8.02
C PRO A 83 -24.01 18.16 -6.51
N LEU A 84 -24.98 17.84 -5.65
CA LEU A 84 -24.80 17.84 -4.20
C LEU A 84 -23.79 16.76 -3.77
N VAL A 85 -23.88 15.56 -4.34
CA VAL A 85 -22.91 14.47 -4.11
C VAL A 85 -21.53 14.87 -4.58
N LEU A 86 -21.38 15.49 -5.77
CA LEU A 86 -20.09 15.97 -6.26
C LEU A 86 -19.48 17.05 -5.35
N LEU A 87 -20.32 17.93 -4.79
CA LEU A 87 -19.91 18.96 -3.85
C LEU A 87 -19.50 18.38 -2.48
N LEU A 88 -20.26 17.39 -1.97
CA LEU A 88 -20.00 16.74 -0.69
C LEU A 88 -18.94 15.64 -0.75
N TYR A 89 -18.68 15.05 -1.91
CA TYR A 89 -17.73 13.96 -2.13
C TYR A 89 -16.32 14.26 -1.57
N PRO A 90 -15.68 15.42 -1.84
CA PRO A 90 -14.37 15.71 -1.27
C PRO A 90 -14.41 15.78 0.27
N VAL A 91 -15.47 16.35 0.84
CA VAL A 91 -15.66 16.41 2.31
C VAL A 91 -15.80 14.99 2.87
N LEU A 92 -16.63 14.16 2.24
CA LEU A 92 -16.83 12.77 2.64
C LEU A 92 -15.53 11.96 2.58
N VAL A 93 -14.74 12.10 1.50
CA VAL A 93 -13.42 11.44 1.36
C VAL A 93 -12.44 11.90 2.44
N LEU A 94 -12.41 13.20 2.76
CA LEU A 94 -11.57 13.73 3.84
C LEU A 94 -11.98 13.20 5.21
N VAL A 95 -13.29 13.16 5.50
CA VAL A 95 -13.83 12.61 6.76
C VAL A 95 -13.48 11.14 6.89
N LEU A 96 -13.73 10.32 5.86
CA LEU A 96 -13.37 8.90 5.86
C LEU A 96 -11.87 8.69 6.04
N THR A 97 -11.04 9.48 5.36
CA THR A 97 -9.58 9.41 5.50
C THR A 97 -9.13 9.76 6.91
N GLY A 98 -9.71 10.80 7.51
CA GLY A 98 -9.46 11.20 8.89
C GLY A 98 -9.82 10.10 9.90
N ILE A 99 -10.99 9.46 9.73
CA ILE A 99 -11.41 8.33 10.57
C ILE A 99 -10.41 7.17 10.45
N VAL A 100 -10.01 6.80 9.23
CA VAL A 100 -9.04 5.72 9.02
C VAL A 100 -7.69 6.04 9.68
N LEU A 101 -7.18 7.26 9.53
CA LEU A 101 -5.92 7.67 10.16
C LEU A 101 -6.02 7.67 11.69
N LEU A 102 -7.15 8.12 12.25
CA LEU A 102 -7.40 8.11 13.69
C LEU A 102 -7.42 6.68 14.23
N LEU A 103 -8.14 5.77 13.56
CA LEU A 103 -8.17 4.35 13.92
C LEU A 103 -6.77 3.74 13.87
N LEU A 104 -5.99 3.98 12.81
CA LEU A 104 -4.61 3.49 12.69
C LEU A 104 -3.71 4.03 13.81
N TYR A 105 -3.82 5.31 14.13
CA TYR A 105 -3.08 5.91 15.24
C TYR A 105 -3.47 5.28 16.59
N TRP A 106 -4.76 5.11 16.84
CA TRP A 106 -5.27 4.48 18.07
C TRP A 106 -4.80 3.03 18.21
N PHE A 107 -4.88 2.22 17.14
CA PHE A 107 -4.38 0.85 17.14
C PHE A 107 -2.87 0.77 17.39
N LYS A 108 -2.08 1.67 16.77
CA LYS A 108 -0.64 1.74 17.00
C LYS A 108 -0.35 2.03 18.48
N ARG A 109 -0.98 3.06 19.05
CA ARG A 109 -0.78 3.47 20.44
C ARG A 109 -1.20 2.35 21.41
N ARG A 110 -2.31 1.66 21.13
CA ARG A 110 -2.78 0.53 21.94
C ARG A 110 -1.83 -0.66 21.86
N ALA A 111 -1.23 -0.93 20.71
CA ALA A 111 -0.23 -2.00 20.56
C ALA A 111 1.06 -1.69 21.34
N GLU A 112 1.55 -0.45 21.29
CA GLU A 112 2.72 -0.01 22.05
C GLU A 112 2.47 -0.07 23.57
N ALA A 113 1.31 0.40 24.03
CA ALA A 113 0.94 0.32 25.44
C ALA A 113 0.83 -1.13 25.95
N LYS A 114 0.39 -2.07 25.11
CA LYS A 114 0.36 -3.50 25.45
C LYS A 114 1.77 -4.09 25.57
N GLU A 115 2.70 -3.68 24.71
CA GLU A 115 4.09 -4.14 24.76
C GLU A 115 4.82 -3.62 26.00
N GLU A 116 4.60 -2.35 26.36
CA GLU A 116 5.16 -1.75 27.57
C GLU A 116 4.70 -2.47 28.84
N LYS A 117 3.40 -2.82 28.91
CA LYS A 117 2.84 -3.59 30.04
C LYS A 117 3.30 -5.05 30.10
N ALA A 118 3.80 -5.59 28.99
CA ALA A 118 4.25 -6.97 28.88
C ALA A 118 5.76 -7.13 29.11
N LYS A 119 6.44 -6.09 29.61
CA LYS A 119 7.83 -6.18 30.06
C LYS A 119 7.92 -7.06 31.31
N ILE A 120 8.99 -7.84 31.41
CA ILE A 120 9.29 -8.73 32.52
C ILE A 120 10.60 -8.31 33.17
N ALA A 121 10.75 -8.55 34.47
CA ALA A 121 12.01 -8.28 35.16
C ALA A 121 13.07 -9.32 34.77
N CYS A 122 14.30 -8.88 34.55
CA CYS A 122 15.43 -9.79 34.35
C CYS A 122 15.69 -10.62 35.61
N THR A 123 16.01 -11.91 35.46
CA THR A 123 16.30 -12.80 36.59
C THR A 123 17.61 -12.49 37.31
N ASN A 124 18.52 -11.74 36.68
CA ASN A 124 19.83 -11.39 37.25
C ASN A 124 19.86 -9.95 37.78
N CYS A 125 19.55 -8.95 36.93
CA CYS A 125 19.67 -7.54 37.29
C CYS A 125 18.34 -6.83 37.61
N HIS A 126 17.21 -7.55 37.60
CA HIS A 126 15.85 -7.03 37.84
C HIS A 126 15.35 -5.89 36.92
N GLU A 127 16.16 -5.45 35.96
CA GLU A 127 15.78 -4.46 34.95
C GLU A 127 14.61 -4.96 34.09
N LEU A 128 13.72 -4.04 33.69
CA LEU A 128 12.56 -4.36 32.85
C LEU A 128 12.99 -4.61 31.40
N ILE A 129 12.87 -5.86 30.96
CA ILE A 129 13.17 -6.29 29.59
C ILE A 129 11.90 -6.62 28.82
N TYR A 130 11.93 -6.50 27.50
CA TYR A 130 10.84 -7.01 26.67
C TYR A 130 10.76 -8.54 26.81
N SER A 131 9.55 -9.08 26.98
CA SER A 131 9.35 -10.53 27.08
C SER A 131 9.85 -11.30 25.85
N THR A 132 9.94 -10.63 24.69
CA THR A 132 10.45 -11.21 23.43
C THR A 132 11.97 -11.13 23.28
N ALA A 133 12.67 -10.47 24.21
CA ALA A 133 14.13 -10.30 24.16
C ALA A 133 14.84 -11.64 24.41
N LEU A 134 15.90 -11.90 23.63
CA LEU A 134 16.75 -13.07 23.80
C LEU A 134 17.79 -12.87 24.91
N ALA A 135 18.23 -11.62 25.16
CA ALA A 135 19.12 -11.28 26.26
C ALA A 135 18.75 -9.92 26.87
N CYS A 136 19.15 -9.73 28.12
CA CYS A 136 18.97 -8.47 28.83
C CYS A 136 19.84 -7.36 28.22
N GLN A 137 19.32 -6.14 28.17
CA GLN A 137 20.06 -4.98 27.67
C GLN A 137 21.20 -4.52 28.59
N SER A 138 21.09 -4.74 29.90
CA SER A 138 22.06 -4.22 30.88
C SER A 138 23.12 -5.26 31.25
N CYS A 139 22.72 -6.49 31.59
CA CYS A 139 23.64 -7.54 32.03
C CYS A 139 23.98 -8.58 30.95
N ASN A 140 23.41 -8.45 29.75
CA ASN A 140 23.54 -9.42 28.65
C ASN A 140 23.16 -10.87 29.00
N GLN A 141 22.50 -11.08 30.15
CA GLN A 141 22.05 -12.40 30.57
C GLN A 141 20.97 -12.91 29.61
N SER A 142 21.16 -14.15 29.16
CA SER A 142 20.21 -14.86 28.31
C SER A 142 18.86 -15.01 29.00
N ASN A 143 17.79 -14.61 28.32
CA ASN A 143 16.42 -14.86 28.79
C ASN A 143 16.11 -16.36 28.65
N GLN A 144 15.64 -16.98 29.74
CA GLN A 144 15.36 -18.40 29.78
C GLN A 144 14.10 -18.77 28.97
N ASN A 145 13.07 -17.91 29.00
CA ASN A 145 11.78 -18.17 28.35
C ASN A 145 11.31 -16.97 27.52
N PRO A 146 11.98 -16.65 26.39
CA PRO A 146 11.54 -15.58 25.52
C PRO A 146 10.18 -15.90 24.88
N SER A 147 9.28 -14.93 24.88
CA SER A 147 7.97 -15.01 24.23
C SER A 147 8.11 -14.89 22.71
N ALA A 148 7.38 -15.71 21.96
CA ALA A 148 7.41 -15.66 20.50
C ALA A 148 6.67 -14.41 19.96
N ILE A 149 7.00 -14.01 18.74
CA ILE A 149 6.26 -12.95 18.03
C ILE A 149 5.36 -13.52 16.94
N ASP A 150 4.22 -12.87 16.72
CA ASP A 150 3.30 -13.20 15.63
C ASP A 150 3.73 -12.55 14.30
N PHE A 151 3.01 -12.91 13.23
CA PHE A 151 3.11 -12.30 11.92
C PHE A 151 2.97 -10.77 11.94
N PHE A 152 2.21 -10.20 12.89
CA PHE A 152 2.09 -8.74 13.06
C PHE A 152 3.16 -8.13 13.98
N GLY A 153 4.08 -8.94 14.53
CA GLY A 153 5.10 -8.48 15.48
C GLY A 153 4.58 -8.27 16.90
N GLN A 154 3.41 -8.80 17.22
CA GLN A 154 2.81 -8.81 18.57
C GLN A 154 3.31 -10.02 19.38
N ILE A 155 3.26 -9.88 20.70
CA ILE A 155 3.70 -10.92 21.66
C ILE A 155 2.70 -12.08 21.64
N LYS A 156 3.21 -13.31 21.51
CA LYS A 156 2.46 -14.55 21.73
C LYS A 156 2.79 -15.11 23.11
N ALA A 157 1.79 -15.68 23.78
CA ALA A 157 1.98 -16.35 25.07
C ALA A 157 2.86 -17.61 25.00
N LYS A 158 3.11 -18.15 23.80
CA LYS A 158 3.93 -19.35 23.60
C LYS A 158 5.42 -18.99 23.65
N PRO A 159 6.26 -19.79 24.35
CA PRO A 159 7.71 -19.59 24.33
C PRO A 159 8.30 -19.89 22.95
N VAL A 160 9.45 -19.28 22.67
CA VAL A 160 10.22 -19.52 21.45
C VAL A 160 10.80 -20.94 21.46
N ARG A 161 10.61 -21.67 20.36
CA ARG A 161 11.22 -23.00 20.17
C ARG A 161 12.66 -22.94 19.67
N ASP A 162 12.93 -22.01 18.76
CA ASP A 162 14.24 -21.82 18.13
C ASP A 162 14.64 -20.34 18.25
N ARG A 163 15.74 -20.10 18.98
CA ARG A 163 16.24 -18.76 19.31
C ARG A 163 16.83 -18.07 18.09
N ASP A 164 17.54 -18.81 17.25
CA ASP A 164 18.11 -18.27 16.01
C ASP A 164 16.98 -17.89 15.06
N GLU A 165 15.96 -18.75 14.96
CA GLU A 165 14.80 -18.47 14.14
C GLU A 165 14.09 -17.18 14.57
N HIS A 166 13.97 -16.97 15.88
CA HIS A 166 13.33 -15.81 16.48
C HIS A 166 14.13 -14.52 16.28
N ALA A 167 15.46 -14.57 16.33
CA ALA A 167 16.31 -13.41 16.02
C ALA A 167 16.00 -12.82 14.63
N TYR A 168 15.85 -13.67 13.61
CA TYR A 168 15.46 -13.20 12.28
C TYR A 168 14.04 -12.61 12.25
N LYS A 169 13.09 -13.20 13.01
CA LYS A 169 11.72 -12.67 13.11
C LYS A 169 11.70 -11.29 13.76
N LEU A 170 12.55 -11.04 14.76
CA LEU A 170 12.70 -9.72 15.39
C LEU A 170 13.20 -8.69 14.37
N VAL A 171 14.22 -9.06 13.58
CA VAL A 171 14.75 -8.22 12.50
C VAL A 171 13.70 -7.97 11.40
N GLU A 172 12.86 -8.93 11.03
CA GLU A 172 11.73 -8.70 10.09
C GLU A 172 10.76 -7.63 10.58
N LYS A 173 10.71 -7.36 11.90
CA LYS A 173 9.84 -6.36 12.54
C LYS A 173 10.58 -5.12 13.01
N LYS A 174 11.80 -4.88 12.50
CA LYS A 174 12.62 -3.71 12.86
C LYS A 174 12.93 -3.66 14.37
N ARG A 175 13.17 -4.82 14.98
CA ARG A 175 13.61 -4.95 16.37
C ARG A 175 15.03 -5.52 16.44
N CYS A 176 15.75 -5.16 17.49
CA CYS A 176 17.05 -5.72 17.80
C CYS A 176 16.94 -7.25 18.00
N PRO A 177 17.81 -8.06 17.38
CA PRO A 177 17.80 -9.51 17.55
C PRO A 177 18.13 -9.94 18.99
N VAL A 178 18.80 -9.09 19.78
CA VAL A 178 19.23 -9.40 21.15
C VAL A 178 18.22 -8.90 22.18
N CYS A 179 18.05 -7.58 22.32
CA CYS A 179 17.23 -6.96 23.37
C CYS A 179 15.77 -6.70 22.95
N ALA A 180 15.39 -7.02 21.70
CA ALA A 180 14.07 -6.75 21.11
C ALA A 180 13.61 -5.28 21.09
N ASN A 181 14.49 -4.32 21.39
CA ASN A 181 14.17 -2.91 21.26
C ASN A 181 13.95 -2.51 19.79
N ARG A 182 13.09 -1.51 19.52
CA ARG A 182 12.75 -1.09 18.15
C ARG A 182 13.81 -0.13 17.59
N PHE A 183 14.23 -0.33 16.35
CA PHE A 183 15.11 0.61 15.67
C PHE A 183 14.34 1.81 15.10
N GLN A 184 14.87 3.01 15.32
CA GLN A 184 14.25 4.25 14.81
C GLN A 184 14.68 4.55 13.37
N GLU A 185 15.95 4.28 13.03
CA GLU A 185 16.53 4.68 11.75
C GLU A 185 16.20 3.71 10.61
N HIS A 186 16.31 4.19 9.37
CA HIS A 186 16.00 3.44 8.16
C HIS A 186 17.27 3.09 7.39
N HIS A 187 18.19 2.42 8.08
CA HIS A 187 19.49 1.99 7.54
C HIS A 187 19.75 0.51 7.85
N VAL A 188 20.51 -0.14 6.96
CA VAL A 188 20.87 -1.56 7.07
C VAL A 188 21.82 -1.80 8.24
N HIS A 189 22.88 -0.98 8.33
CA HIS A 189 23.81 -0.96 9.46
C HIS A 189 23.40 0.13 10.43
N GLN A 190 23.02 -0.27 11.64
CA GLN A 190 22.69 0.62 12.74
C GLN A 190 22.99 -0.09 14.06
N SER A 191 23.48 0.66 15.04
CA SER A 191 23.67 0.16 16.40
C SER A 191 22.38 0.31 17.20
N CYS A 192 22.10 -0.66 18.07
CA CYS A 192 20.99 -0.53 19.00
C CYS A 192 21.36 0.49 20.07
N GLY A 193 20.59 1.58 20.19
CA GLY A 193 20.82 2.61 21.22
C GLY A 193 20.63 2.15 22.67
N THR A 194 20.33 0.88 22.92
CA THR A 194 20.10 0.35 24.27
C THR A 194 21.08 -0.75 24.66
N CYS A 195 21.35 -1.72 23.77
CA CYS A 195 22.30 -2.80 24.05
C CYS A 195 23.61 -2.71 23.24
N GLY A 196 23.76 -1.69 22.38
CA GLY A 196 24.95 -1.50 21.54
C GLY A 196 25.10 -2.50 20.37
N HIS A 197 24.24 -3.52 20.27
CA HIS A 197 24.36 -4.52 19.21
C HIS A 197 24.23 -3.92 17.81
N GLU A 198 25.21 -4.19 16.95
CA GLU A 198 25.25 -3.72 15.56
C GLU A 198 24.48 -4.65 14.63
N LEU A 199 23.47 -4.09 13.96
CA LEU A 199 22.64 -4.85 13.02
C LEU A 199 23.42 -5.17 11.74
N MET A 200 23.42 -6.44 11.35
CA MET A 200 23.97 -6.94 10.07
C MET A 200 25.46 -6.63 9.87
N GLN A 201 26.23 -6.55 10.96
CA GLN A 201 27.70 -6.47 10.89
C GLN A 201 28.30 -7.79 10.38
N ASP A 202 27.73 -8.94 10.78
CA ASP A 202 28.13 -10.25 10.28
C ASP A 202 27.45 -10.58 8.94
N ASP A 203 28.27 -10.73 7.90
CA ASP A 203 27.84 -11.12 6.55
C ASP A 203 27.12 -12.47 6.53
N ARG A 204 27.48 -13.41 7.42
CA ARG A 204 26.81 -14.71 7.51
C ARG A 204 25.39 -14.55 8.01
N PHE A 205 25.18 -13.72 9.04
CA PHE A 205 23.85 -13.39 9.54
C PHE A 205 22.99 -12.72 8.46
N ALA A 206 23.55 -11.72 7.76
CA ALA A 206 22.84 -11.00 6.70
C ALA A 206 22.48 -11.91 5.51
N THR A 207 23.40 -12.79 5.10
CA THR A 207 23.17 -13.74 4.01
C THR A 207 22.12 -14.79 4.37
N ARG A 208 22.15 -15.32 5.60
CA ARG A 208 21.12 -16.24 6.11
C ARG A 208 19.75 -15.58 6.19
N TYR A 209 19.70 -14.31 6.62
CA TYR A 209 18.47 -13.52 6.65
C TYR A 209 17.85 -13.38 5.24
N ILE A 210 18.64 -13.01 4.24
CA ILE A 210 18.17 -12.90 2.85
C ILE A 210 17.71 -14.28 2.35
N GLY A 211 18.53 -15.32 2.52
CA GLY A 211 18.19 -16.68 2.08
C GLY A 211 16.90 -17.21 2.71
N ARG A 212 16.59 -16.80 3.94
CA ARG A 212 15.34 -17.14 4.61
C ARG A 212 14.12 -16.51 3.94
N ILE A 213 14.23 -15.27 3.46
CA ILE A 213 13.15 -14.60 2.71
C ILE A 213 13.03 -15.24 1.32
N ASP A 214 14.16 -15.52 0.67
CA ASP A 214 14.23 -16.14 -0.66
C ASP A 214 13.48 -17.49 -0.69
N ARG A 215 13.59 -18.33 0.35
CA ARG A 215 12.87 -19.61 0.47
C ARG A 215 11.34 -19.49 0.50
N ARG A 216 10.79 -18.34 0.89
CA ARG A 216 9.34 -18.12 0.95
C ARG A 216 8.76 -17.60 -0.36
N VAL A 217 9.59 -17.12 -1.28
CA VAL A 217 9.15 -16.49 -2.53
C VAL A 217 8.20 -17.40 -3.31
N LEU A 218 8.59 -18.65 -3.55
CA LEU A 218 7.76 -19.59 -4.30
C LEU A 218 6.39 -19.81 -3.63
N LYS A 219 6.37 -20.01 -2.30
CA LYS A 219 5.12 -20.17 -1.54
C LYS A 219 4.24 -18.93 -1.65
N VAL A 220 4.83 -17.73 -1.57
CA VAL A 220 4.08 -16.47 -1.71
C VAL A 220 3.53 -16.33 -3.12
N LEU A 221 4.31 -16.64 -4.16
CA LEU A 221 3.87 -16.56 -5.56
C LEU A 221 2.67 -17.46 -5.82
N VAL A 222 2.70 -18.72 -5.34
CA VAL A 222 1.57 -19.65 -5.46
C VAL A 222 0.33 -19.11 -4.76
N ILE A 223 0.46 -18.63 -3.51
CA ILE A 223 -0.69 -18.07 -2.77
C ILE A 223 -1.24 -16.83 -3.47
N THR A 224 -0.38 -15.93 -3.96
CA THR A 224 -0.84 -14.75 -4.70
C THR A 224 -1.51 -15.11 -6.01
N PHE A 225 -1.04 -16.15 -6.70
CA PHE A 225 -1.64 -16.66 -7.94
C PHE A 225 -3.08 -17.13 -7.67
N LEU A 226 -3.26 -17.93 -6.61
CA LEU A 226 -4.58 -18.42 -6.20
C LEU A 226 -5.53 -17.28 -5.85
N PHE A 227 -5.07 -16.27 -5.11
CA PHE A 227 -5.89 -15.09 -4.83
C PHE A 227 -6.25 -14.33 -6.11
N SER A 228 -5.31 -14.15 -7.05
CA SER A 228 -5.58 -13.41 -8.29
C SER A 228 -6.48 -14.13 -9.31
N LEU A 229 -6.83 -15.40 -9.07
CA LEU A 229 -7.87 -16.08 -9.87
C LEU A 229 -9.24 -15.40 -9.72
N ILE A 230 -9.48 -14.70 -8.60
CA ILE A 230 -10.69 -13.89 -8.38
C ILE A 230 -10.38 -12.44 -8.76
N PRO A 231 -10.91 -11.93 -9.90
CA PRO A 231 -10.63 -10.56 -10.33
C PRO A 231 -11.06 -9.54 -9.27
N ILE A 232 -10.32 -8.43 -9.17
CA ILE A 232 -10.56 -7.29 -8.27
C ILE A 232 -10.48 -7.64 -6.77
N ILE A 233 -11.38 -8.50 -6.27
CA ILE A 233 -11.49 -8.87 -4.85
C ILE A 233 -10.25 -9.61 -4.38
N GLY A 234 -9.72 -10.53 -5.18
CA GLY A 234 -8.53 -11.31 -4.83
C GLY A 234 -7.21 -10.55 -4.97
N LEU A 235 -7.18 -9.48 -5.78
CA LEU A 235 -5.98 -8.68 -5.97
C LEU A 235 -5.57 -7.95 -4.69
N ILE A 236 -6.53 -7.36 -3.96
CA ILE A 236 -6.27 -6.61 -2.73
C ILE A 236 -5.57 -7.47 -1.65
N PRO A 237 -6.11 -8.64 -1.23
CA PRO A 237 -5.46 -9.48 -0.24
C PRO A 237 -4.14 -10.06 -0.78
N ALA A 238 -4.01 -10.37 -2.07
CA ALA A 238 -2.74 -10.78 -2.66
C ALA A 238 -1.67 -9.69 -2.50
N ILE A 239 -2.02 -8.42 -2.79
CA ILE A 239 -1.11 -7.28 -2.64
C ILE A 239 -0.69 -7.10 -1.19
N ILE A 240 -1.64 -7.14 -0.26
CA ILE A 240 -1.35 -7.03 1.18
C ILE A 240 -0.41 -8.17 1.61
N TYR A 241 -0.71 -9.39 1.21
CA TYR A 241 0.02 -10.59 1.60
C TYR A 241 1.49 -10.55 1.14
N TYR A 242 1.76 -10.35 -0.15
CA TYR A 242 3.15 -10.32 -0.63
C TYR A 242 3.91 -9.10 -0.09
N ARG A 243 3.22 -7.96 0.12
CA ARG A 243 3.88 -6.78 0.68
C ARG A 243 4.35 -7.03 2.10
N ILE A 244 3.56 -7.72 2.93
CA ILE A 244 3.99 -8.01 4.29
C ILE A 244 5.06 -9.10 4.31
N GLN A 245 4.96 -10.14 3.47
CA GLN A 245 5.88 -11.28 3.49
C GLN A 245 7.22 -11.03 2.79
N LEU A 246 7.22 -10.33 1.65
CA LEU A 246 8.43 -10.18 0.81
C LEU A 246 8.97 -8.75 0.79
N VAL A 247 8.12 -7.73 0.86
CA VAL A 247 8.55 -6.33 0.68
C VAL A 247 8.88 -5.66 2.01
N ALA A 248 8.03 -5.81 3.02
CA ALA A 248 8.18 -5.16 4.32
C ALA A 248 9.52 -5.45 4.99
N PRO A 249 10.05 -6.71 5.01
CA PRO A 249 11.33 -7.01 5.64
C PRO A 249 12.48 -6.15 5.10
N PHE A 250 12.56 -5.93 3.78
CA PHE A 250 13.60 -5.09 3.17
C PHE A 250 13.28 -3.59 3.26
N ARG A 251 12.01 -3.21 3.03
CA ARG A 251 11.60 -1.81 2.96
C ARG A 251 11.85 -1.04 4.27
N LEU A 252 11.79 -1.73 5.42
CA LEU A 252 12.01 -1.12 6.74
C LEU A 252 13.43 -0.54 6.91
N TYR A 253 14.42 -1.03 6.16
CA TYR A 253 15.83 -0.64 6.28
C TYR A 253 16.33 0.25 5.14
N ILE A 254 15.44 0.68 4.26
CA ILE A 254 15.80 1.46 3.07
C ILE A 254 15.32 2.92 3.27
N PRO A 255 16.20 3.91 3.12
CA PRO A 255 15.85 5.31 3.35
C PRO A 255 14.81 5.83 2.36
N ARG A 256 13.95 6.73 2.83
CA ARG A 256 12.72 7.09 2.11
C ARG A 256 13.00 7.87 0.81
N MET A 257 14.04 8.69 0.79
CA MET A 257 14.37 9.58 -0.35
C MET A 257 15.11 8.86 -1.47
N ARG A 258 16.04 7.95 -1.16
CA ARG A 258 16.91 7.29 -2.14
C ARG A 258 16.18 6.41 -3.15
N ASN A 259 14.99 5.92 -2.78
CA ASN A 259 14.18 5.03 -3.62
C ASN A 259 12.91 5.71 -4.19
N MET A 260 12.88 7.05 -4.30
CA MET A 260 11.71 7.73 -4.87
C MET A 260 11.46 7.30 -6.32
N GLY A 261 12.51 7.26 -7.16
CA GLY A 261 12.42 6.77 -8.54
C GLY A 261 11.97 5.31 -8.62
N LEU A 262 12.56 4.42 -7.82
CA LEU A 262 12.17 3.00 -7.77
C LEU A 262 10.70 2.80 -7.39
N ARG A 263 10.16 3.61 -6.48
CA ARG A 263 8.74 3.53 -6.10
C ARG A 263 7.82 4.00 -7.21
N TRP A 264 8.17 5.09 -7.88
CA TRP A 264 7.36 5.61 -8.99
C TRP A 264 7.40 4.67 -10.19
N GLY A 265 8.59 4.16 -10.55
CA GLY A 265 8.72 3.15 -11.60
C GLY A 265 7.89 1.90 -11.31
N LEU A 266 7.95 1.37 -10.08
CA LEU A 266 7.09 0.24 -9.68
C LEU A 266 5.61 0.60 -9.72
N ARG A 267 5.20 1.81 -9.32
CA ARG A 267 3.78 2.23 -9.38
C ARG A 267 3.26 2.29 -10.80
N ILE A 268 4.01 2.89 -11.72
CA ILE A 268 3.63 2.98 -13.14
C ILE A 268 3.54 1.58 -13.73
N PHE A 269 4.54 0.73 -13.48
CA PHE A 269 4.54 -0.65 -13.94
C PHE A 269 3.34 -1.45 -13.40
N HIS A 270 3.05 -1.34 -12.10
CA HIS A 270 1.90 -1.98 -11.49
C HIS A 270 0.56 -1.45 -12.04
N PHE A 271 0.46 -0.15 -12.30
CA PHE A 271 -0.73 0.45 -12.89
C PHE A 271 -0.97 -0.11 -14.31
N ALA A 272 0.08 -0.21 -15.12
CA ALA A 272 0.01 -0.85 -16.42
C ALA A 272 -0.47 -2.31 -16.31
N LEU A 273 0.09 -3.10 -15.39
CA LEU A 273 -0.33 -4.49 -15.17
C LEU A 273 -1.81 -4.63 -14.75
N ILE A 274 -2.30 -3.73 -13.91
CA ILE A 274 -3.71 -3.73 -13.48
C ILE A 274 -4.63 -3.38 -14.67
N ALA A 275 -4.22 -2.49 -15.58
CA ALA A 275 -4.99 -2.20 -16.79
C ALA A 275 -5.16 -3.45 -17.67
N PHE A 276 -4.15 -4.33 -17.72
CA PHE A 276 -4.23 -5.62 -18.44
C PHE A 276 -5.09 -6.69 -17.74
N GLN A 277 -5.58 -6.45 -16.52
CA GLN A 277 -6.36 -7.45 -15.76
C GLN A 277 -7.73 -7.74 -16.38
N TRP A 278 -8.24 -6.86 -17.26
CA TRP A 278 -9.50 -7.08 -17.98
C TRP A 278 -9.44 -8.22 -19.00
N ALA A 279 -8.23 -8.64 -19.43
CA ALA A 279 -8.07 -9.76 -20.34
C ALA A 279 -8.34 -11.10 -19.62
N PRO A 280 -9.31 -11.92 -20.07
CA PRO A 280 -9.57 -13.24 -19.50
C PRO A 280 -8.31 -14.11 -19.51
N GLY A 281 -8.06 -14.82 -18.41
CA GLY A 281 -6.88 -15.69 -18.26
C GLY A 281 -5.59 -14.99 -17.79
N PHE A 282 -5.41 -13.69 -18.07
CA PHE A 282 -4.21 -12.95 -17.65
C PHE A 282 -4.24 -12.47 -16.20
N GLY A 283 -5.44 -12.30 -15.62
CA GLY A 283 -5.61 -11.82 -14.25
C GLY A 283 -4.85 -12.63 -13.19
N GLY A 284 -4.75 -13.95 -13.36
CA GLY A 284 -4.04 -14.84 -12.44
C GLY A 284 -2.53 -14.62 -12.37
N PHE A 285 -1.91 -14.07 -13.41
CA PHE A 285 -0.46 -13.83 -13.44
C PHE A 285 -0.07 -12.44 -12.97
N VAL A 286 -1.01 -11.49 -12.95
CA VAL A 286 -0.76 -10.11 -12.54
C VAL A 286 -0.16 -10.05 -11.15
N ALA A 287 -0.83 -10.60 -10.12
CA ALA A 287 -0.35 -10.49 -8.74
C ALA A 287 1.01 -11.19 -8.49
N PRO A 288 1.27 -12.41 -8.99
CA PRO A 288 2.60 -13.04 -8.92
C PRO A 288 3.70 -12.21 -9.58
N ILE A 289 3.46 -11.63 -10.76
CA ILE A 289 4.43 -10.77 -11.45
C ILE A 289 4.72 -9.53 -10.61
N MET A 290 3.69 -8.88 -10.06
CA MET A 290 3.85 -7.74 -9.15
C MET A 290 4.66 -8.11 -7.90
N ALA A 291 4.38 -9.28 -7.31
CA ALA A 291 5.08 -9.78 -6.13
C ALA A 291 6.57 -10.03 -6.43
N PHE A 292 6.86 -10.73 -7.53
CA PHE A 292 8.23 -11.09 -7.93
C PHE A 292 9.07 -9.86 -8.27
N THR A 293 8.52 -8.95 -9.09
CA THR A 293 9.22 -7.71 -9.50
C THR A 293 9.49 -6.81 -8.30
N SER A 294 8.50 -6.62 -7.41
CA SER A 294 8.68 -5.88 -6.17
C SER A 294 9.78 -6.51 -5.30
N TYR A 295 9.70 -7.81 -5.04
CA TYR A 295 10.70 -8.53 -4.24
C TYR A 295 12.12 -8.37 -4.81
N ARG A 296 12.29 -8.58 -6.12
CA ARG A 296 13.61 -8.48 -6.79
C ARG A 296 14.19 -7.08 -6.66
N MET A 297 13.37 -6.04 -6.87
CA MET A 297 13.80 -4.65 -6.76
C MET A 297 14.21 -4.27 -5.33
N TYR A 298 13.40 -4.61 -4.33
CA TYR A 298 13.70 -4.30 -2.93
C TYR A 298 14.91 -5.12 -2.42
N ARG A 299 15.02 -6.40 -2.77
CA ARG A 299 16.16 -7.25 -2.43
C ARG A 299 17.46 -6.71 -3.03
N ASN A 300 17.45 -6.32 -4.30
CA ASN A 300 18.64 -5.78 -4.95
C ASN A 300 19.05 -4.42 -4.34
N SER A 301 18.08 -3.56 -4.03
CA SER A 301 18.33 -2.29 -3.35
C SER A 301 18.90 -2.47 -1.94
N PHE A 302 18.42 -3.48 -1.21
CA PHE A 302 18.93 -3.85 0.10
C PHE A 302 20.35 -4.42 0.02
N LYS A 303 20.61 -5.38 -0.88
CA LYS A 303 21.96 -5.92 -1.11
C LYS A 303 22.97 -4.85 -1.48
N ARG A 304 22.60 -3.90 -2.34
CA ARG A 304 23.45 -2.77 -2.70
C ARG A 304 23.84 -1.91 -1.49
N GLN A 305 22.98 -1.81 -0.46
CA GLN A 305 23.29 -1.07 0.77
C GLN A 305 24.17 -1.85 1.72
N LEU A 306 23.93 -3.16 1.81
CA LEU A 306 24.73 -4.05 2.62
C LEU A 306 26.19 -4.08 2.12
N PHE A 307 26.40 -4.18 0.80
CA PHE A 307 27.73 -4.31 0.20
C PHE A 307 28.38 -2.99 -0.23
N SER A 308 27.69 -1.84 -0.22
CA SER A 308 28.38 -0.58 -0.51
C SER A 308 29.30 -0.17 0.63
N LYS A 309 28.90 -0.41 1.87
CA LYS A 309 29.69 -0.03 3.05
C LYS A 309 30.94 -0.88 3.24
N SER A 310 30.95 -2.14 2.79
CA SER A 310 32.16 -2.98 2.82
C SER A 310 33.26 -2.46 1.90
N MET A 311 32.91 -1.73 0.83
CA MET A 311 33.89 -1.10 -0.08
C MET A 311 34.46 0.21 0.49
N ASP A 312 33.65 0.98 1.24
CA ASP A 312 34.11 2.22 1.88
C ASP A 312 35.08 1.94 3.05
N ILE A 313 34.94 0.80 3.74
CA ILE A 313 35.83 0.38 4.83
C ILE A 313 37.16 -0.17 4.28
N ALA A 314 37.13 -0.91 3.16
CA ALA A 314 38.33 -1.47 2.54
C ALA A 314 39.20 -0.44 1.76
N GLY A 315 38.75 0.81 1.63
CA GLY A 315 39.50 1.90 0.99
C GLY A 315 40.22 2.84 1.96
N HIS A 316 40.16 2.55 3.27
CA HIS A 316 40.80 3.36 4.32
C HIS A 316 41.82 2.59 5.18
N ASP A 317 42.12 1.35 4.82
CA ASP A 317 43.27 0.58 5.32
C ASP A 317 44.38 0.55 4.24
#